data_AF-A0A2R5F9C9-F1
#
_entry.id   AF-A0A2R5F9C9-F1
#
_cell.length_a   1.000
_cell.length_b   1.000
_cell.length_c   1.000
_cell.angle_alpha   90.00
_cell.angle_beta   90.00
_cell.angle_gamma   90.00
#
_symmetry.space_group_name_H-M   'P 1'
#
loop_
_entity.id
_entity.type
_entity.pdbx_description
1 polymer ?
#
loop_
_entity_poly.entity_id
_entity_poly.type
_entity_poly.pdbx_seq_one_letter_code
_entity_poly.pdbx_strand_id
1 'polypeptide(L)'
;MTALRESTKKKIFEMLEKSYFTSSSFSLQFVEDSNPFLTIAFIPEKKFSYSISEPAGYNSNGYISDEAPGVHIETGERYKHENLSAALKAIGPWIERILEDYRSKNPVIDEFEAFRKALCEQINEHIHDKDSHFTENEAEALRTRLDELNEKLKQIWEKSEITAQKLKEAEQEIERIKNDIAIFPKGVWYQVAGSKLVSAVKKVMGSAEGRQFALETAKKFLLDGPK
;
A
#
# COMPACT_ATOMS: atom_id res chain seq x y z
N MET A 1 -3.21 8.38 41.17
CA MET A 1 -1.77 8.66 41.13
C MET A 1 -1.11 7.48 40.44
N THR A 2 -0.99 7.58 39.11
CA THR A 2 -0.71 6.41 38.25
C THR A 2 0.73 6.51 37.77
N ALA A 3 1.67 6.10 38.62
CA ALA A 3 3.07 5.91 38.23
C ALA A 3 3.23 4.55 37.54
N LEU A 4 3.72 4.55 36.30
CA LEU A 4 4.01 3.30 35.58
C LEU A 4 5.19 2.57 36.23
N ARG A 5 5.02 1.28 36.52
CA ARG A 5 6.11 0.43 37.02
C ARG A 5 7.28 0.40 36.05
N GLU A 6 8.51 0.34 36.56
CA GLU A 6 9.74 0.23 35.75
C GLU A 6 9.71 -0.96 34.78
N SER A 7 9.12 -2.09 35.19
CA SER A 7 8.91 -3.25 34.31
C SER A 7 8.02 -2.94 33.10
N THR A 8 7.05 -2.02 33.27
CA THR A 8 6.15 -1.60 32.20
C THR A 8 6.82 -0.59 31.27
N LYS A 9 7.59 0.36 31.83
CA LYS A 9 8.43 1.28 31.04
C LYS A 9 9.41 0.50 30.16
N LYS A 10 10.10 -0.50 30.73
CA LYS A 10 11.02 -1.38 29.99
C LYS A 10 10.33 -2.15 28.85
N LYS A 11 9.12 -2.67 29.08
CA LYS A 11 8.33 -3.34 28.03
C LYS A 11 8.00 -2.39 26.86
N ILE A 12 7.65 -1.14 27.15
CA ILE A 12 7.39 -0.14 26.10
C ILE A 12 8.66 0.08 25.28
N PHE A 13 9.81 0.28 25.94
CA PHE A 13 11.10 0.40 25.25
C PHE A 13 11.42 -0.81 24.37
N GLU A 14 11.26 -2.04 24.89
CA GLU A 14 11.49 -3.26 24.11
C GLU A 14 10.55 -3.39 22.91
N MET A 15 9.30 -2.91 23.02
CA MET A 15 8.35 -2.88 21.90
C MET A 15 8.77 -1.89 20.82
N LEU A 16 9.22 -0.69 21.21
CA LEU A 16 9.74 0.30 20.27
C LEU A 16 11.03 -0.18 19.60
N GLU A 17 11.89 -0.86 20.35
CA GLU A 17 13.16 -1.39 19.84
C GLU A 17 12.97 -2.50 18.80
N LYS A 18 11.95 -3.33 18.97
CA LYS A 18 11.60 -4.39 18.00
C LYS A 18 10.91 -3.87 16.74
N SER A 19 10.48 -2.60 16.74
CA SER A 19 9.84 -2.01 15.57
C SER A 19 10.87 -1.64 14.49
N TYR A 20 10.40 -1.42 13.26
CA TYR A 20 11.25 -0.98 12.15
C TYR A 20 12.05 0.29 12.45
N PHE A 21 11.51 1.20 13.26
CA PHE A 21 12.14 2.49 13.55
C PHE A 21 13.08 2.48 14.76
N THR A 22 13.11 1.39 15.56
CA THR A 22 13.84 1.28 16.84
C THR A 22 13.44 2.31 17.90
N SER A 23 13.87 2.13 19.15
CA SER A 23 13.54 3.09 20.23
C SER A 23 14.15 4.47 20.02
N SER A 24 15.25 4.57 19.27
CA SER A 24 15.97 5.82 19.00
C SER A 24 15.16 6.84 18.18
N SER A 25 14.14 6.38 17.46
CA SER A 25 13.26 7.23 16.64
C SER A 25 12.07 7.80 17.41
N PHE A 26 11.95 7.50 18.71
CA PHE A 26 10.82 7.93 19.54
C PHE A 26 11.29 8.72 20.77
N SER A 27 10.54 9.75 21.11
CA SER A 27 10.62 10.45 22.38
C SER A 27 9.56 9.90 23.31
N LEU A 28 9.97 9.35 24.46
CA LEU A 28 9.06 8.89 25.50
C LEU A 28 9.01 9.89 26.65
N GLN A 29 7.81 10.30 27.01
CA GLN A 29 7.54 11.12 28.19
C GLN A 29 6.62 10.36 29.12
N PHE A 30 7.12 10.11 30.33
CA PHE A 30 6.36 9.59 31.45
C PHE A 30 6.18 10.74 32.42
N VAL A 31 4.95 11.22 32.56
CA VAL A 31 4.66 12.32 33.48
C VAL A 31 3.81 11.74 34.60
N GLU A 32 4.41 11.67 35.78
CA GLU A 32 3.74 11.18 36.98
C GLU A 32 2.66 12.20 37.38
N ASP A 33 1.51 11.67 37.81
CA ASP A 33 0.35 12.46 38.25
C ASP A 33 -0.25 13.42 37.23
N SER A 34 0.00 13.21 35.93
CA SER A 34 -0.71 13.87 34.84
C SER A 34 -1.59 12.92 34.04
N ASN A 35 -2.51 13.50 33.28
CA ASN A 35 -3.34 12.80 32.32
C ASN A 35 -3.25 13.54 30.97
N PRO A 36 -2.58 13.00 29.94
CA PRO A 36 -2.03 11.64 29.83
C PRO A 36 -0.79 11.40 30.72
N PHE A 37 -0.55 10.15 31.09
CA PHE A 37 0.60 9.72 31.90
C PHE A 37 1.72 9.06 31.08
N LEU A 38 1.41 8.71 29.82
CA LEU A 38 2.36 8.24 28.82
C LEU A 38 2.14 9.02 27.53
N THR A 39 3.21 9.56 26.98
CA THR A 39 3.24 10.12 25.62
C THR A 39 4.47 9.59 24.89
N ILE A 40 4.24 9.06 23.69
CA ILE A 40 5.27 8.61 22.76
C ILE A 40 5.13 9.47 21.52
N ALA A 41 6.19 10.18 21.12
CA ALA A 41 6.20 11.00 19.92
C ALA A 41 7.27 10.47 18.95
N PHE A 42 6.92 10.37 17.68
CA PHE A 42 7.89 10.05 16.63
C PHE A 42 8.77 11.27 16.36
N ILE A 43 10.09 11.12 16.50
CA ILE A 43 11.04 12.24 16.41
C ILE A 43 11.06 12.88 15.01
N PRO A 44 11.11 12.11 13.90
CA PRO A 44 11.16 12.69 12.56
C PRO A 44 9.92 13.50 12.19
N GLU A 45 8.73 13.07 12.62
CA GLU A 45 7.47 13.80 12.42
C GLU A 45 6.67 13.83 13.72
N LYS A 46 6.83 14.91 14.48
CA LYS A 46 6.19 15.10 15.81
C LYS A 46 4.66 15.09 15.79
N LYS A 47 4.04 15.22 14.60
CA LYS A 47 2.58 15.05 14.44
C LYS A 47 2.15 13.61 14.74
N PHE A 48 3.05 12.64 14.55
CA PHE A 48 2.79 11.25 14.93
C PHE A 48 3.08 11.07 16.41
N SER A 49 2.02 10.82 17.16
CA SER A 49 2.08 10.68 18.60
C SER A 49 1.08 9.65 19.10
N TYR A 50 1.41 9.04 20.22
CA TYR A 50 0.60 8.07 20.92
C TYR A 50 0.57 8.46 22.39
N SER A 51 -0.60 8.68 22.96
CA SER A 51 -0.71 8.98 24.39
C SER A 51 -1.76 8.11 25.07
N ILE A 52 -1.52 7.77 26.33
CA ILE A 52 -2.47 7.01 27.16
C ILE A 52 -2.95 7.90 28.29
N SER A 53 -4.27 8.00 28.40
CA SER A 53 -4.98 8.74 29.42
C SER A 53 -5.93 7.85 30.23
N GLU A 54 -6.18 8.24 31.48
CA GLU A 54 -7.31 7.71 32.24
C GLU A 54 -8.58 8.49 31.82
N PRO A 55 -9.71 7.82 31.64
CA PRO A 55 -10.93 8.51 31.26
C PRO A 55 -11.43 9.41 32.41
N ALA A 56 -11.90 10.60 32.08
CA ALA A 56 -12.44 11.55 33.05
C ALA A 56 -13.94 11.28 33.30
N GLY A 57 -14.31 10.87 34.53
CA GLY A 57 -15.71 10.76 34.96
C GLY A 57 -15.97 9.71 36.06
N TYR A 58 -17.01 9.93 36.87
CA TYR A 58 -17.56 8.90 37.77
C TYR A 58 -18.14 7.76 36.88
N ASN A 59 -17.61 6.53 36.97
CA ASN A 59 -17.92 5.33 36.16
C ASN A 59 -17.17 5.11 34.84
N SER A 60 -16.07 5.81 34.59
CA SER A 60 -15.23 5.46 33.44
C SER A 60 -14.20 4.40 33.80
N ASN A 61 -14.58 3.12 33.70
CA ASN A 61 -13.62 2.01 33.68
C ASN A 61 -12.89 1.97 32.34
N GLY A 62 -11.58 1.69 32.40
CA GLY A 62 -10.72 1.49 31.23
C GLY A 62 -9.65 2.57 31.07
N TYR A 63 -8.99 2.56 29.92
CA TYR A 63 -7.97 3.53 29.50
C TYR A 63 -8.33 4.11 28.14
N ILE A 64 -7.87 5.32 27.85
CA ILE A 64 -8.05 5.95 26.54
C ILE A 64 -6.67 6.05 25.89
N SER A 65 -6.58 5.73 24.60
CA SER A 65 -5.43 6.11 23.77
C SER A 65 -5.83 7.17 22.75
N ASP A 66 -4.98 8.18 22.59
CA ASP A 66 -5.02 9.09 21.46
C ASP A 66 -3.86 8.72 20.53
N GLU A 67 -4.18 8.36 19.29
CA GLU A 67 -3.25 7.74 18.34
C GLU A 67 -3.21 8.54 17.04
N ALA A 68 -2.06 9.10 16.69
CA ALA A 68 -1.79 9.81 15.44
C ALA A 68 -0.56 9.18 14.76
N PRO A 69 -0.66 8.61 13.54
CA PRO A 69 -1.87 8.55 12.71
C PRO A 69 -2.95 7.64 13.32
N GLY A 70 -4.20 7.95 13.03
CA GLY A 70 -5.35 7.11 13.34
C GLY A 70 -5.36 5.86 12.45
N VAL A 71 -6.32 4.96 12.65
CA VAL A 71 -6.55 3.81 11.77
C VAL A 71 -7.15 4.29 10.45
N HIS A 72 -7.99 5.33 10.51
CA HIS A 72 -8.67 5.86 9.33
C HIS A 72 -8.38 7.35 9.04
N ILE A 73 -7.78 8.08 9.98
CA ILE A 73 -7.59 9.54 9.89
C ILE A 73 -6.14 9.92 10.16
N GLU A 74 -5.52 10.67 9.24
CA GLU A 74 -4.11 11.12 9.38
C GLU A 74 -3.85 11.96 10.63
N THR A 75 -4.83 12.76 11.08
CA THR A 75 -4.69 13.68 12.22
C THR A 75 -4.83 12.99 13.59
N GLY A 76 -5.29 11.74 13.60
CA GLY A 76 -5.38 10.91 14.80
C GLY A 76 -6.80 10.58 15.27
N GLU A 77 -6.92 9.48 16.01
CA GLU A 77 -8.18 8.94 16.54
C GLU A 77 -8.05 8.55 18.01
N ARG A 78 -9.18 8.54 18.70
CA ARG A 78 -9.26 8.22 20.13
C ARG A 78 -9.96 6.87 20.35
N TYR A 79 -9.29 5.99 21.09
CA TYR A 79 -9.77 4.63 21.37
C TYR A 79 -9.94 4.39 22.86
N LYS A 80 -10.98 3.61 23.22
CA LYS A 80 -11.19 3.16 24.59
C LYS A 80 -10.74 1.70 24.73
N HIS A 81 -9.93 1.44 25.75
CA HIS A 81 -9.36 0.14 26.08
C HIS A 81 -9.91 -0.35 27.41
N GLU A 82 -10.18 -1.65 27.51
CA GLU A 82 -10.68 -2.27 28.75
C GLU A 82 -9.65 -2.24 29.89
N ASN A 83 -8.36 -2.28 29.55
CA ASN A 83 -7.26 -2.31 30.51
C ASN A 83 -5.96 -1.74 29.91
N LEU A 84 -5.01 -1.42 30.79
CA LEU A 84 -3.72 -0.82 30.39
C LEU A 84 -2.92 -1.73 29.45
N SER A 85 -3.04 -3.06 29.61
CA SER A 85 -2.32 -4.00 28.76
C SER A 85 -2.82 -3.96 27.31
N ALA A 86 -4.13 -3.74 27.11
CA ALA A 86 -4.73 -3.55 25.79
C ALA A 86 -4.24 -2.25 25.14
N ALA A 87 -4.21 -1.14 25.89
CA ALA A 87 -3.65 0.13 25.41
C ALA A 87 -2.16 -0.03 25.02
N LEU A 88 -1.34 -0.66 25.85
CA LEU A 88 0.07 -0.90 25.52
C LEU A 88 0.25 -1.78 24.28
N LYS A 89 -0.59 -2.79 24.06
CA LYS A 89 -0.54 -3.63 22.86
C LYS A 89 -0.85 -2.84 21.58
N ALA A 90 -1.63 -1.77 21.65
CA ALA A 90 -1.98 -0.93 20.50
C ALA A 90 -0.82 -0.09 19.97
N ILE A 91 0.25 0.10 20.75
CA ILE A 91 1.48 0.77 20.30
C ILE A 91 2.09 0.08 19.09
N GLY A 92 2.11 -1.26 19.04
CA GLY A 92 2.67 -2.02 17.92
C GLY A 92 1.95 -1.73 16.59
N PRO A 93 0.62 -1.97 16.50
CA PRO A 93 -0.17 -1.60 15.33
C PRO A 93 -0.11 -0.11 14.96
N TRP A 94 0.05 0.79 15.93
CA TRP A 94 0.27 2.21 15.65
C TRP A 94 1.59 2.48 14.91
N ILE A 95 2.68 1.84 15.32
CA ILE A 95 3.98 1.99 14.64
C ILE A 95 3.95 1.41 13.23
N GLU A 96 3.26 0.28 13.03
CA GLU A 96 3.06 -0.29 11.69
C GLU A 96 2.30 0.67 10.78
N ARG A 97 1.29 1.39 11.30
CA ARG A 97 0.59 2.44 10.52
C ARG A 97 1.50 3.60 10.12
N ILE A 98 2.40 4.04 10.99
CA ILE A 98 3.42 5.05 10.62
C ILE A 98 4.28 4.50 9.47
N LEU A 99 4.69 3.24 9.55
CA LEU A 99 5.48 2.59 8.50
C LEU A 99 4.68 2.47 7.19
N GLU A 100 3.40 2.13 7.26
CA GLU A 100 2.48 2.11 6.13
C GLU A 100 2.33 3.50 5.50
N ASP A 101 2.23 4.57 6.28
CA ASP A 101 2.17 5.95 5.78
C ASP A 101 3.47 6.37 5.08
N TYR A 102 4.64 5.94 5.57
CA TYR A 102 5.90 6.17 4.86
C TYR A 102 6.04 5.30 3.61
N ARG A 103 5.52 4.07 3.64
CA ARG A 103 5.49 3.17 2.48
C ARG A 103 4.45 3.59 1.44
N SER A 104 3.35 4.21 1.84
CA SER A 104 2.31 4.74 0.95
C SER A 104 2.81 5.98 0.23
N LYS A 105 3.61 6.80 0.91
CA LYS A 105 4.35 7.95 0.34
C LYS A 105 5.59 7.55 -0.48
N ASN A 106 5.86 6.26 -0.64
CA ASN A 106 7.01 5.78 -1.41
C ASN A 106 6.73 6.01 -2.92
N PRO A 107 7.68 6.53 -3.72
CA PRO A 107 7.49 6.86 -5.15
C PRO A 107 6.97 5.70 -5.99
N VAL A 108 7.17 4.46 -5.52
CA VAL A 108 6.69 3.23 -6.16
C VAL A 108 5.18 3.22 -6.34
N ILE A 109 4.39 3.74 -5.39
CA ILE A 109 2.92 3.82 -5.56
C ILE A 109 2.57 4.93 -6.54
N ASP A 110 3.28 6.05 -6.48
CA ASP A 110 3.09 7.20 -7.37
C ASP A 110 3.35 6.83 -8.84
N GLU A 111 4.40 6.07 -9.17
CA GLU A 111 4.67 5.63 -10.55
C GLU A 111 3.56 4.75 -11.14
N PHE A 112 3.05 3.78 -10.35
CA PHE A 112 1.97 2.89 -10.81
C PHE A 112 0.60 3.60 -10.82
N GLU A 113 0.35 4.54 -9.90
CA GLU A 113 -0.86 5.37 -9.91
C GLU A 113 -0.82 6.39 -11.06
N ALA A 114 0.31 7.04 -11.29
CA ALA A 114 0.52 7.92 -12.44
C ALA A 114 0.36 7.15 -13.75
N PHE A 115 0.88 5.92 -13.84
CA PHE A 115 0.62 5.04 -14.98
C PHE A 115 -0.87 4.73 -15.14
N ARG A 116 -1.55 4.33 -14.05
CA ARG A 116 -3.00 4.05 -14.09
C ARG A 116 -3.81 5.26 -14.53
N LYS A 117 -3.46 6.44 -14.02
CA LYS A 117 -4.10 7.70 -14.38
C LYS A 117 -3.87 8.05 -15.85
N ALA A 118 -2.62 7.96 -16.32
CA ALA A 118 -2.27 8.20 -17.72
C ALA A 118 -2.96 7.20 -18.67
N LEU A 119 -3.08 5.93 -18.26
CA LEU A 119 -3.80 4.91 -19.00
C LEU A 119 -5.30 5.28 -19.09
N CYS A 120 -5.93 5.61 -17.96
CA CYS A 120 -7.33 6.02 -17.92
C CYS A 120 -7.62 7.29 -18.73
N GLU A 121 -6.74 8.29 -18.68
CA GLU A 121 -6.84 9.52 -19.47
C GLU A 121 -6.74 9.22 -20.96
N GLN A 122 -5.75 8.44 -21.40
CA GLN A 122 -5.62 8.09 -22.82
C GLN A 122 -6.74 7.19 -23.34
N ILE A 123 -7.19 6.21 -22.55
CA ILE A 123 -8.39 5.41 -22.87
C ILE A 123 -9.59 6.34 -23.08
N ASN A 124 -9.73 7.36 -22.23
CA ASN A 124 -10.84 8.30 -22.33
C ASN A 124 -10.77 9.20 -23.56
N GLU A 125 -9.57 9.55 -24.02
CA GLU A 125 -9.32 10.41 -25.18
C GLU A 125 -9.34 9.66 -26.52
N HIS A 126 -8.85 8.41 -26.58
CA HIS A 126 -8.61 7.69 -27.84
C HIS A 126 -9.67 6.64 -28.16
N ILE A 127 -10.46 6.19 -27.18
CA ILE A 127 -11.55 5.24 -27.42
C ILE A 127 -12.86 6.02 -27.57
N HIS A 128 -13.22 6.29 -28.82
CA HIS A 128 -14.49 6.93 -29.16
C HIS A 128 -15.72 6.03 -28.96
N ASP A 129 -15.51 4.70 -28.87
CA ASP A 129 -16.57 3.70 -28.80
C ASP A 129 -16.39 2.78 -27.57
N LYS A 130 -16.54 3.38 -26.38
CA LYS A 130 -16.20 2.74 -25.08
C LYS A 130 -17.13 1.60 -24.69
N ASP A 131 -18.38 1.66 -25.15
CA ASP A 131 -19.44 0.72 -24.82
C ASP A 131 -19.53 -0.45 -25.81
N SER A 132 -18.83 -0.38 -26.94
CA SER A 132 -18.78 -1.47 -27.91
C SER A 132 -17.73 -2.51 -27.55
N HIS A 133 -17.93 -3.73 -28.05
CA HIS A 133 -16.96 -4.82 -27.95
C HIS A 133 -15.90 -4.73 -29.05
N PHE A 134 -14.76 -5.39 -28.84
CA PHE A 134 -13.74 -5.54 -29.88
C PHE A 134 -14.28 -6.36 -31.06
N THR A 135 -13.97 -5.90 -32.27
CA THR A 135 -14.12 -6.73 -33.47
C THR A 135 -13.11 -7.87 -33.43
N GLU A 136 -13.37 -8.95 -34.18
CA GLU A 136 -12.48 -10.13 -34.26
C GLU A 136 -11.02 -9.72 -34.57
N ASN A 137 -10.84 -8.82 -35.54
CA ASN A 137 -9.53 -8.30 -35.95
C ASN A 137 -8.85 -7.47 -34.84
N GLU A 138 -9.61 -6.63 -34.11
CA GLU A 138 -9.07 -5.86 -32.99
C GLU A 138 -8.69 -6.78 -31.82
N ALA A 139 -9.52 -7.79 -31.54
CA ALA A 139 -9.27 -8.77 -30.49
C ALA A 139 -8.01 -9.60 -30.78
N GLU A 140 -7.83 -10.04 -32.03
CA GLU A 140 -6.65 -10.81 -32.46
C GLU A 140 -5.37 -9.95 -32.45
N ALA A 141 -5.45 -8.69 -32.89
CA ALA A 141 -4.35 -7.75 -32.77
C ALA A 141 -3.93 -7.49 -31.31
N LEU A 142 -4.90 -7.38 -30.40
CA LEU A 142 -4.63 -7.21 -28.97
C LEU A 142 -4.05 -8.46 -28.32
N ARG A 143 -4.55 -9.65 -28.67
CA ARG A 143 -3.98 -10.92 -28.19
C ARG A 143 -2.52 -11.06 -28.60
N THR A 144 -2.22 -10.80 -29.87
CA THR A 144 -0.85 -10.87 -30.40
C THR A 144 0.09 -9.92 -29.67
N ARG A 145 -0.35 -8.69 -29.38
CA ARG A 145 0.46 -7.71 -28.62
C ARG A 145 0.66 -8.10 -27.16
N LEU A 146 -0.35 -8.70 -26.53
CA LEU A 146 -0.22 -9.21 -25.17
C LEU A 146 0.74 -10.41 -25.10
N ASP A 147 0.80 -11.22 -26.16
CA ASP A 147 1.81 -12.29 -26.29
C ASP A 147 3.22 -11.72 -26.44
N GLU A 148 3.40 -10.71 -27.29
CA GLU A 148 4.69 -10.01 -27.44
C GLU A 148 5.14 -9.34 -26.13
N LEU A 149 4.19 -8.75 -25.40
CA LEU A 149 4.44 -8.17 -24.08
C LEU A 149 4.85 -9.25 -23.07
N ASN A 150 4.15 -10.39 -23.06
CA ASN A 150 4.46 -11.50 -22.17
C ASN A 150 5.87 -12.03 -22.44
N GLU A 151 6.24 -12.25 -23.69
CA GLU A 151 7.58 -12.71 -24.07
C GLU A 151 8.69 -11.72 -23.67
N LYS A 152 8.48 -10.42 -23.88
CA LYS A 152 9.43 -9.40 -23.42
C LYS A 152 9.55 -9.36 -21.90
N LEU A 153 8.43 -9.48 -21.19
CA LEU A 153 8.43 -9.55 -19.74
C LEU A 153 9.17 -10.79 -19.25
N LYS A 154 8.97 -11.97 -19.85
CA LYS A 154 9.73 -13.20 -19.54
C LYS A 154 11.23 -12.99 -19.69
N GLN A 155 11.70 -12.40 -20.78
CA GLN A 155 13.14 -12.14 -20.97
C GLN A 155 13.74 -11.22 -19.90
N ILE A 156 12.96 -10.25 -19.43
CA ILE A 156 13.39 -9.34 -18.34
C ILE A 156 13.39 -10.11 -17.01
N TRP A 157 12.36 -10.93 -16.80
CA TRP A 157 12.15 -11.69 -15.59
C TRP A 157 13.15 -12.83 -15.42
N GLU A 158 13.59 -13.48 -16.50
CA GLU A 158 14.68 -14.46 -16.51
C GLU A 158 16.05 -13.83 -16.19
N LYS A 159 16.24 -12.56 -16.56
CA LYS A 159 17.46 -11.80 -16.24
C LYS A 159 17.48 -11.31 -14.79
N SER A 160 16.36 -11.38 -14.08
CA SER A 160 16.25 -11.03 -12.67
C SER A 160 16.09 -12.30 -11.84
N GLU A 161 16.55 -12.31 -10.59
CA GLU A 161 16.44 -13.47 -9.69
C GLU A 161 15.00 -13.70 -9.19
N ILE A 162 14.02 -13.68 -10.09
CA ILE A 162 12.60 -13.85 -9.79
C ILE A 162 12.30 -15.33 -9.61
N THR A 163 11.49 -15.62 -8.60
CA THR A 163 10.97 -16.97 -8.37
C THR A 163 10.04 -17.40 -9.51
N ALA A 164 10.25 -18.59 -10.08
CA ALA A 164 9.40 -19.18 -11.11
C ALA A 164 7.90 -19.18 -10.76
N GLN A 165 7.56 -19.23 -9.46
CA GLN A 165 6.18 -19.13 -8.98
C GLN A 165 5.56 -17.75 -9.26
N LYS A 166 6.29 -16.66 -9.04
CA LYS A 166 5.80 -15.29 -9.30
C LYS A 166 5.66 -15.02 -10.79
N LEU A 167 6.56 -15.59 -11.59
CA LEU A 167 6.50 -15.56 -13.05
C LEU A 167 5.21 -16.23 -13.56
N LYS A 168 4.93 -17.44 -13.07
CA LYS A 168 3.73 -18.20 -13.44
C LYS A 168 2.42 -17.48 -13.05
N GLU A 169 2.39 -16.83 -11.89
CA GLU A 169 1.22 -16.03 -11.47
C GLU A 169 0.98 -14.82 -12.38
N ALA A 170 2.05 -14.17 -12.85
CA ALA A 170 1.94 -13.04 -13.78
C ALA A 170 1.48 -13.50 -15.18
N GLU A 171 2.00 -14.62 -15.68
CA GLU A 171 1.55 -15.23 -16.95
C GLU A 171 0.06 -15.57 -16.91
N GLN A 172 -0.40 -16.19 -15.82
CA GLN A 172 -1.83 -16.53 -15.65
C GLN A 172 -2.71 -15.30 -15.65
N GLU A 173 -2.25 -14.18 -15.09
CA GLU A 173 -3.01 -12.94 -15.09
C GLU A 173 -3.08 -12.33 -16.50
N ILE A 174 -2.01 -12.40 -17.29
CA ILE A 174 -2.00 -11.97 -18.71
C ILE A 174 -2.92 -12.86 -19.55
N GLU A 175 -2.94 -14.17 -19.34
CA GLU A 175 -3.88 -15.07 -20.02
C GLU A 175 -5.34 -14.74 -19.70
N ARG A 176 -5.65 -14.40 -18.45
CA ARG A 176 -6.99 -13.94 -18.07
C ARG A 176 -7.36 -12.65 -18.80
N ILE A 177 -6.44 -11.69 -18.87
CA ILE A 177 -6.66 -10.44 -19.62
C ILE A 177 -6.98 -10.73 -21.11
N LYS A 178 -6.30 -11.71 -21.73
CA LYS A 178 -6.58 -12.12 -23.13
C LYS A 178 -7.96 -12.74 -23.31
N ASN A 179 -8.39 -13.57 -22.37
CA ASN A 179 -9.72 -14.18 -22.40
C ASN A 179 -10.82 -13.14 -22.17
N ASP A 180 -10.55 -12.15 -21.32
CA ASP A 180 -11.44 -11.05 -20.98
C ASP A 180 -11.77 -10.13 -22.20
N ILE A 181 -10.95 -10.14 -23.27
CA ILE A 181 -11.15 -9.34 -24.50
C ILE A 181 -12.49 -9.65 -25.18
N ALA A 182 -12.89 -10.92 -25.20
CA ALA A 182 -14.13 -11.36 -25.83
C ALA A 182 -15.38 -11.03 -24.99
N ILE A 183 -15.20 -10.70 -23.71
CA ILE A 183 -16.29 -10.60 -22.74
C ILE A 183 -16.59 -9.14 -22.40
N PHE A 184 -15.58 -8.29 -22.28
CA PHE A 184 -15.77 -6.91 -21.83
C PHE A 184 -15.89 -5.92 -23.01
N PRO A 185 -16.72 -4.87 -22.85
CA PRO A 185 -16.65 -3.69 -23.71
C PRO A 185 -15.26 -3.07 -23.67
N LYS A 186 -14.86 -2.39 -24.75
CA LYS A 186 -13.53 -1.82 -24.94
C LYS A 186 -13.08 -1.00 -23.73
N GLY A 187 -13.88 -0.03 -23.29
CA GLY A 187 -13.53 0.85 -22.17
C GLY A 187 -13.31 0.09 -20.85
N VAL A 188 -14.19 -0.86 -20.55
CA VAL A 188 -14.12 -1.70 -19.33
C VAL A 188 -12.90 -2.62 -19.40
N TRP A 189 -12.67 -3.23 -20.56
CA TRP A 189 -11.53 -4.11 -20.76
C TRP A 189 -10.21 -3.38 -20.52
N TYR A 190 -9.99 -2.23 -21.13
CA TYR A 190 -8.73 -1.50 -20.96
C TYR A 190 -8.48 -1.05 -19.51
N GLN A 191 -9.53 -0.68 -18.76
CA GLN A 191 -9.40 -0.34 -17.34
C GLN A 191 -9.02 -1.55 -16.49
N VAL A 192 -9.69 -2.69 -16.72
CA VAL A 192 -9.45 -3.94 -15.98
C VAL A 192 -8.10 -4.54 -16.36
N ALA A 193 -7.81 -4.62 -17.65
CA ALA A 193 -6.54 -5.12 -18.20
C ALA A 193 -5.36 -4.29 -17.72
N GLY A 194 -5.44 -2.97 -17.80
CA GLY A 194 -4.41 -2.07 -17.28
C GLY A 194 -4.16 -2.26 -15.79
N SER A 195 -5.23 -2.35 -15.00
CA SER A 195 -5.13 -2.55 -13.56
C SER A 195 -4.51 -3.89 -13.17
N LYS A 196 -4.87 -4.97 -13.89
CA LYS A 196 -4.33 -6.32 -13.69
C LYS A 196 -2.88 -6.42 -14.14
N LEU A 197 -2.53 -5.83 -15.29
CA LEU A 197 -1.16 -5.81 -15.82
C LEU A 197 -0.21 -5.07 -14.88
N VAL A 198 -0.61 -3.91 -14.37
CA VAL A 198 0.13 -3.16 -13.35
C VAL A 198 0.37 -4.00 -12.09
N SER A 199 -0.65 -4.73 -11.64
CA SER A 199 -0.54 -5.63 -10.49
C SER A 199 0.46 -6.77 -10.75
N ALA A 200 0.42 -7.38 -11.95
CA ALA A 200 1.36 -8.43 -12.35
C ALA A 200 2.80 -7.91 -12.39
N VAL A 201 3.04 -6.75 -12.99
CA VAL A 201 4.37 -6.11 -13.04
C VAL A 201 4.87 -5.77 -11.63
N LYS A 202 4.01 -5.24 -10.76
CA LYS A 202 4.35 -4.91 -9.37
C LYS A 202 4.77 -6.14 -8.56
N LYS A 203 4.11 -7.29 -8.76
CA LYS A 203 4.42 -8.54 -8.04
C LYS A 203 5.78 -9.11 -8.39
N VAL A 204 6.23 -8.86 -9.63
CA VAL A 204 7.42 -9.50 -10.19
C VAL A 204 8.66 -8.61 -10.08
N MET A 205 8.53 -7.28 -10.19
CA MET A 205 9.69 -6.37 -10.25
C MET A 205 10.02 -5.70 -8.91
N GLY A 206 11.14 -6.12 -8.30
CA GLY A 206 11.64 -5.59 -7.02
C GLY A 206 12.51 -4.32 -7.10
N SER A 207 13.14 -4.04 -8.25
CA SER A 207 14.00 -2.84 -8.46
C SER A 207 13.26 -1.68 -9.12
N ALA A 208 13.72 -0.44 -8.87
CA ALA A 208 13.11 0.76 -9.45
C ALA A 208 13.29 0.83 -10.97
N GLU A 209 14.50 0.54 -11.48
CA GLU A 209 14.76 0.56 -12.92
C GLU A 209 13.96 -0.50 -13.67
N GLY A 210 13.82 -1.70 -13.07
CA GLY A 210 13.07 -2.79 -13.67
C GLY A 210 11.56 -2.51 -13.70
N ARG A 211 11.01 -1.86 -12.68
CA ARG A 211 9.61 -1.42 -12.65
C ARG A 211 9.33 -0.37 -13.71
N GLN A 212 10.15 0.67 -13.79
CA GLN A 212 9.97 1.76 -14.73
C GLN A 212 10.05 1.26 -16.18
N PHE A 213 11.01 0.38 -16.47
CA PHE A 213 11.13 -0.23 -17.79
C PHE A 213 9.93 -1.11 -18.16
N ALA A 214 9.43 -1.92 -17.21
CA ALA A 214 8.25 -2.75 -17.43
C ALA A 214 6.97 -1.91 -17.60
N LEU A 215 6.84 -0.81 -16.86
CA LEU A 215 5.74 0.14 -16.99
C LEU A 215 5.75 0.85 -18.34
N GLU A 216 6.90 1.34 -18.78
CA GLU A 216 7.04 1.96 -20.10
C GLU A 216 6.75 0.96 -21.23
N THR A 217 7.19 -0.28 -21.08
CA THR A 217 6.88 -1.36 -22.02
C THR A 217 5.37 -1.61 -22.05
N ALA A 218 4.74 -1.82 -20.90
CA ALA A 218 3.30 -1.97 -20.77
C ALA A 218 2.53 -0.79 -21.39
N LYS A 219 3.00 0.45 -21.14
CA LYS A 219 2.42 1.68 -21.69
C LYS A 219 2.41 1.64 -23.20
N LYS A 220 3.56 1.37 -23.80
CA LYS A 220 3.72 1.29 -25.25
C LYS A 220 2.78 0.25 -25.86
N PHE A 221 2.70 -0.93 -25.27
CA PHE A 221 1.91 -2.03 -25.82
C PHE A 221 0.39 -1.87 -25.67
N LEU A 222 -0.06 -1.29 -24.55
CA LEU A 222 -1.48 -1.04 -24.31
C LEU A 222 -2.00 0.23 -25.01
N LEU A 223 -1.14 1.25 -25.15
CA LEU A 223 -1.56 2.59 -25.60
C LEU A 223 -1.22 2.94 -27.05
N ASP A 224 -0.19 2.35 -27.68
CA ASP A 224 0.04 2.51 -29.12
C ASP A 224 -0.97 1.67 -29.93
N GLY A 225 -2.26 1.75 -29.60
CA GLY A 225 -3.39 1.06 -30.27
C GLY A 225 -3.27 1.03 -31.80
N PRO A 226 -3.96 0.10 -32.48
CA PRO A 226 -3.79 -0.07 -33.93
C PRO A 226 -4.00 1.26 -34.65
N LYS A 227 -3.02 1.64 -35.47
CA LYS A 227 -3.25 2.59 -36.56
C LYS A 227 -4.03 1.89 -37.66
#